data_AF-A0A1E1MK66-F1
#
_entry.id   AF-A0A1E1MK66-F1
#
_cell.length_a   1.000
_cell.length_b   1.000
_cell.length_c   1.000
_cell.angle_alpha   90.00
_cell.angle_beta   90.00
_cell.angle_gamma   90.00
#
_symmetry.space_group_name_H-M   'P 1'
#
loop_
_entity.id
_entity.type
_entity.pdbx_description
1 polymer ?
#
loop_
_entity_poly.entity_id
_entity_poly.type
_entity_poly.pdbx_seq_one_letter_code
_entity_poly.pdbx_strand_id
1 'polypeptide(L)'
;MSSCGHSTIFCFLPPTLTFLSENFNTLIPNTSINRRHLRCRLCDLLDTQALANLAETSQGLESEADIEKQILELKEAITEGTQKDTGNALPRLQKKMNDAVKATDQRIIEAWKGHWAIWGPGEGPDRADEEVWDVEIEIEFPDEEIKAEEKVQIPSEAAGKAAVKRSIKASADRSSKKSKK
;
A
#
# COMPACT_ATOMS: atom_id res chain seq x y z
N MET A 1 -15.76 -30.57 -29.69
CA MET A 1 -16.23 -29.67 -28.63
C MET A 1 -15.29 -29.83 -27.47
N SER A 2 -14.50 -28.81 -27.15
CA SER A 2 -13.59 -28.82 -26.01
C SER A 2 -14.43 -28.73 -24.73
N SER A 3 -14.89 -29.86 -24.22
CA SER A 3 -15.44 -29.93 -22.87
C SER A 3 -14.28 -29.75 -21.90
N CYS A 4 -14.27 -28.64 -21.15
CA CYS A 4 -13.42 -28.59 -19.96
C CYS A 4 -13.79 -29.76 -19.04
N GLY A 5 -12.85 -30.28 -18.25
CA GLY A 5 -13.11 -31.38 -17.32
C GLY A 5 -14.07 -31.04 -16.17
N HIS A 6 -14.54 -29.78 -16.08
CA HIS A 6 -15.52 -29.36 -15.10
C HIS A 6 -16.93 -29.88 -15.42
N SER A 7 -17.72 -30.08 -14.36
CA SER A 7 -19.12 -30.50 -14.45
C SER A 7 -19.93 -29.60 -15.39
N THR A 8 -20.91 -30.17 -16.08
CA THR A 8 -21.87 -29.44 -16.94
C THR A 8 -22.64 -28.37 -16.17
N ILE A 9 -22.68 -28.45 -14.85
CA ILE A 9 -23.29 -27.46 -13.95
C ILE A 9 -22.63 -26.07 -14.10
N PHE A 10 -21.36 -25.99 -14.52
CA PHE A 10 -20.65 -24.73 -14.72
C PHE A 10 -20.68 -24.23 -16.17
N CYS A 11 -21.33 -24.97 -17.07
CA CYS A 11 -21.38 -24.66 -18.50
C CYS A 11 -22.68 -23.95 -18.85
N PHE A 12 -22.60 -22.67 -19.22
CA PHE A 12 -23.74 -21.82 -19.54
C PHE A 12 -23.59 -21.19 -20.93
N LEU A 13 -24.72 -20.79 -21.52
CA LEU A 13 -24.68 -19.86 -22.65
C LEU A 13 -24.40 -18.46 -22.10
N PRO A 14 -23.42 -17.71 -22.65
CA PRO A 14 -23.22 -16.33 -22.28
C PRO A 14 -24.48 -15.49 -22.51
N PRO A 15 -24.75 -14.47 -21.68
CA PRO A 15 -25.85 -13.54 -21.90
C PRO A 15 -25.81 -12.92 -23.31
N THR A 16 -26.93 -12.46 -23.85
CA THR A 16 -26.94 -11.81 -25.16
C THR A 16 -26.23 -10.45 -25.09
N LEU A 17 -25.76 -9.96 -26.25
CA LEU A 17 -25.20 -8.61 -26.33
C LEU A 17 -26.22 -7.54 -25.92
N THR A 18 -27.49 -7.72 -26.30
CA THR A 18 -28.59 -6.81 -25.93
C THR A 18 -28.80 -6.77 -24.42
N PHE A 19 -28.83 -7.93 -23.77
CA PHE A 19 -28.96 -8.02 -22.31
C PHE A 19 -27.83 -7.28 -21.61
N LEU A 20 -26.59 -7.48 -22.05
CA LEU A 20 -25.44 -6.79 -21.46
C LEU A 20 -25.51 -5.27 -21.66
N SER A 21 -25.89 -4.80 -22.85
CA SER A 21 -26.00 -3.35 -23.11
C SER A 21 -27.15 -2.68 -22.36
N GLU A 22 -28.26 -3.40 -22.12
CA GLU A 22 -29.43 -2.88 -21.42
C GLU A 22 -29.24 -2.82 -19.90
N ASN A 23 -28.49 -3.77 -19.33
CA ASN A 23 -28.30 -3.88 -17.87
C ASN A 23 -26.95 -3.30 -17.41
N PHE A 24 -25.95 -3.22 -18.30
CA PHE A 24 -24.58 -2.81 -17.97
C PHE A 24 -24.03 -1.84 -19.02
N ASN A 25 -24.60 -0.64 -19.04
CA ASN A 25 -24.31 0.42 -20.01
C ASN A 25 -22.87 0.98 -19.92
N THR A 26 -22.16 0.80 -18.80
CA THR A 26 -20.74 1.15 -18.66
C THR A 26 -19.79 0.05 -19.18
N LEU A 27 -20.32 -1.15 -19.46
CA LEU A 27 -19.55 -2.27 -19.97
C LEU A 27 -19.61 -2.28 -21.50
N ILE A 28 -18.46 -2.42 -22.15
CA ILE A 28 -18.40 -2.70 -23.60
C ILE A 28 -18.47 -4.22 -23.79
N PRO A 29 -19.56 -4.80 -24.33
CA PRO A 29 -19.69 -6.23 -24.48
C PRO A 29 -18.70 -6.78 -25.51
N ASN A 30 -18.15 -7.97 -25.26
CA ASN A 30 -17.27 -8.62 -26.22
C ASN A 30 -18.10 -9.22 -27.38
N THR A 31 -17.90 -8.69 -28.59
CA THR A 31 -18.60 -9.07 -29.83
C THR A 31 -17.92 -10.19 -30.62
N SER A 32 -16.66 -10.52 -30.32
CA SER A 32 -15.91 -11.55 -31.04
C SER A 32 -16.21 -12.97 -30.55
N ILE A 33 -16.84 -13.11 -29.38
CA ILE A 33 -17.16 -14.40 -28.79
C ILE A 33 -18.46 -14.96 -29.36
N ASN A 34 -18.42 -16.25 -29.70
CA ASN A 34 -19.61 -16.98 -30.12
C ASN A 34 -20.49 -17.34 -28.91
N ARG A 35 -21.52 -16.52 -28.67
CA ARG A 35 -22.47 -16.68 -27.55
C ARG A 35 -23.50 -17.80 -27.74
N ARG A 36 -23.47 -18.51 -28.87
CA ARG A 36 -24.36 -19.67 -29.13
C ARG A 36 -23.78 -21.00 -28.62
N HIS A 37 -22.55 -20.99 -28.13
CA HIS A 37 -21.88 -22.17 -27.60
C HIS A 37 -21.79 -22.10 -26.09
N LEU A 38 -21.97 -23.25 -25.44
CA LEU A 38 -21.75 -23.38 -24.00
C LEU A 38 -20.30 -23.06 -23.67
N ARG A 39 -20.12 -22.26 -22.63
CA ARG A 39 -18.82 -21.92 -22.05
C ARG A 39 -18.82 -22.26 -20.57
N CYS A 40 -17.69 -22.72 -20.07
CA CYS A 40 -17.53 -22.96 -18.64
C CYS A 40 -17.19 -21.65 -17.94
N ARG A 41 -18.15 -21.14 -17.15
CA ARG A 41 -17.98 -19.89 -16.39
C ARG A 41 -16.82 -20.00 -15.40
N LEU A 42 -16.62 -21.18 -14.80
CA LEU A 42 -15.52 -21.43 -13.87
C LEU A 42 -14.14 -21.35 -14.55
N CYS A 43 -13.99 -21.87 -15.77
CA CYS A 43 -12.73 -21.70 -16.52
C CYS A 43 -12.45 -20.23 -16.81
N ASP A 44 -13.45 -19.51 -17.35
CA ASP A 44 -13.31 -18.09 -17.64
C ASP A 44 -12.98 -17.28 -16.36
N LEU A 45 -13.52 -17.68 -15.20
CA LEU A 45 -13.23 -17.08 -13.90
C LEU A 45 -11.81 -17.37 -13.43
N LEU A 46 -11.37 -18.63 -13.47
CA LEU A 46 -10.01 -19.03 -13.07
C LEU A 46 -8.94 -18.36 -13.93
N ASP A 47 -9.17 -18.28 -15.25
CA ASP A 47 -8.26 -17.60 -16.16
C ASP A 47 -8.17 -16.10 -15.82
N THR A 48 -9.30 -15.49 -15.50
CA THR A 48 -9.36 -14.08 -15.08
C THR A 48 -8.65 -13.85 -13.76
N GLN A 49 -8.85 -14.73 -12.78
CA GLN A 49 -8.15 -14.65 -11.50
C GLN A 49 -6.63 -14.82 -11.68
N ALA A 50 -6.20 -15.72 -12.56
CA ALA A 50 -4.77 -15.87 -12.86
C ALA A 50 -4.19 -14.59 -13.47
N LEU A 51 -4.91 -13.92 -14.37
CA LEU A 51 -4.51 -12.63 -14.91
C LEU A 51 -4.49 -11.52 -13.85
N ALA A 52 -5.46 -11.50 -12.94
CA ALA A 52 -5.52 -10.55 -11.82
C ALA A 52 -4.32 -10.74 -10.87
N ASN A 53 -3.97 -11.97 -10.52
CA ASN A 53 -2.80 -12.27 -9.70
C ASN A 53 -1.48 -11.82 -10.37
N LEU A 54 -1.39 -11.97 -11.69
CA LEU A 54 -0.23 -11.49 -12.46
C LEU A 54 -0.18 -9.96 -12.52
N ALA A 55 -1.33 -9.29 -12.55
CA ALA A 55 -1.43 -7.84 -12.50
C ALA A 55 -0.96 -7.28 -11.14
N GLU A 56 -1.22 -8.00 -10.05
CA GLU A 56 -0.78 -7.68 -8.70
C GLU A 56 0.76 -7.73 -8.56
N THR A 57 1.41 -8.75 -9.14
CA THR A 57 2.86 -9.00 -8.97
C THR A 57 3.74 -8.32 -10.03
N SER A 58 3.33 -7.17 -10.56
CA SER A 58 3.95 -6.61 -11.77
C SER A 58 5.49 -6.49 -11.70
N GLN A 59 6.16 -6.98 -12.73
CA GLN A 59 7.60 -6.88 -12.86
C GLN A 59 8.02 -5.46 -13.25
N GLY A 60 8.75 -4.77 -12.37
CA GLY A 60 9.46 -3.53 -12.72
C GLY A 60 8.98 -2.24 -12.04
N LEU A 61 7.96 -2.30 -11.19
CA LEU A 61 7.67 -1.23 -10.23
C LEU A 61 8.25 -1.62 -8.86
N GLU A 62 8.64 -0.63 -8.06
CA GLU A 62 8.90 -0.86 -6.64
C GLU A 62 7.65 -1.52 -6.04
N SER A 63 7.85 -2.64 -5.35
CA SER A 63 6.71 -3.34 -4.76
C SER A 63 6.12 -2.47 -3.65
N GLU A 64 4.81 -2.59 -3.43
CA GLU A 64 4.12 -1.93 -2.31
C GLU A 64 4.83 -2.27 -0.99
N ALA A 65 5.31 -3.51 -0.85
CA ALA A 65 6.10 -3.96 0.30
C ALA A 65 7.43 -3.21 0.46
N ASP A 66 8.12 -2.86 -0.63
CA ASP A 66 9.37 -2.09 -0.57
C ASP A 66 9.11 -0.65 -0.11
N ILE A 67 8.04 -0.03 -0.61
CA ILE A 67 7.66 1.34 -0.22
C ILE A 67 7.19 1.36 1.24
N GLU A 68 6.40 0.37 1.66
CA GLU A 68 5.96 0.22 3.05
C GLU A 68 7.16 0.06 4.00
N LYS A 69 8.14 -0.77 3.63
CA LYS A 69 9.38 -0.92 4.42
C LYS A 69 10.13 0.40 4.54
N GLN A 70 10.26 1.18 3.46
CA GLN A 70 10.89 2.49 3.49
C GLN A 70 10.13 3.49 4.39
N ILE A 71 8.80 3.44 4.40
CA ILE A 71 7.96 4.26 5.28
C ILE A 71 8.22 3.89 6.74
N LEU A 72 8.27 2.59 7.07
CA LEU A 72 8.54 2.11 8.43
C LEU A 72 9.94 2.51 8.91
N GLU A 73 10.97 2.29 8.09
CA GLU A 73 12.36 2.68 8.41
C GLU A 73 12.47 4.20 8.63
N LEU A 74 11.78 5.01 7.81
CA LEU A 74 11.78 6.46 7.96
C LEU A 74 11.04 6.91 9.23
N LYS A 75 9.92 6.26 9.59
CA LYS A 75 9.19 6.52 10.85
C LYS A 75 10.07 6.20 12.06
N GLU A 76 10.78 5.08 12.05
CA GLU A 76 11.71 4.68 13.12
C GLU A 76 12.89 5.67 13.26
N ALA A 77 13.49 6.11 12.15
CA ALA A 77 14.53 7.13 12.18
C ALA A 77 14.04 8.49 12.72
N ILE A 78 12.75 8.82 12.51
CA ILE A 78 12.12 10.02 13.09
C ILE A 78 11.99 9.87 14.61
N THR A 79 11.50 8.74 15.10
CA THR A 79 11.27 8.52 16.54
C THR A 79 12.57 8.47 17.32
N GLU A 80 13.65 7.95 16.74
CA GLU A 80 15.00 7.95 17.33
C GLU A 80 15.68 9.34 17.32
N GLY A 81 15.09 10.34 16.65
CA GLY A 81 15.63 11.69 16.56
C GLY A 81 16.90 11.81 15.71
N THR A 82 17.17 10.82 14.85
CA THR A 82 18.40 10.72 14.05
C THR A 82 18.32 11.47 12.71
N GLN A 83 17.12 11.79 12.21
CA GLN A 83 16.92 12.56 10.98
C GLN A 83 16.17 13.90 11.18
N LYS A 84 16.67 14.96 10.53
CA LYS A 84 16.11 16.33 10.56
C LYS A 84 15.34 16.75 9.31
N ASP A 85 15.34 15.95 8.24
CA ASP A 85 14.85 16.37 6.90
C ASP A 85 13.57 15.63 6.47
N THR A 86 12.63 15.49 7.42
CA THR A 86 11.48 14.58 7.33
C THR A 86 10.19 15.25 6.86
N GLY A 87 10.15 16.60 6.82
CA GLY A 87 8.94 17.36 6.49
C GLY A 87 8.37 17.11 5.09
N ASN A 88 9.19 16.63 4.15
CA ASN A 88 8.76 16.32 2.78
C ASN A 88 8.96 14.86 2.37
N ALA A 89 9.80 14.09 3.06
CA ALA A 89 10.14 12.73 2.66
C ALA A 89 9.01 11.73 2.97
N LEU A 90 8.45 11.79 4.18
CA LEU A 90 7.37 10.88 4.60
C LEU A 90 6.08 11.10 3.78
N PRO A 91 5.59 12.34 3.57
CA PRO A 91 4.42 12.56 2.72
C PRO A 91 4.63 12.12 1.26
N ARG A 92 5.86 12.25 0.73
CA ARG A 92 6.19 11.78 -0.62
C ARG A 92 6.13 10.26 -0.74
N LEU A 93 6.64 9.52 0.24
CA LEU A 93 6.57 8.06 0.25
C LEU A 93 5.14 7.57 0.43
N GLN A 94 4.36 8.20 1.31
CA GLN A 94 2.93 7.91 1.46
C GLN A 94 2.16 8.15 0.15
N LYS A 95 2.41 9.27 -0.53
CA LYS A 95 1.83 9.52 -1.85
C LYS A 95 2.24 8.45 -2.86
N LYS A 96 3.52 8.07 -2.89
CA LYS A 96 4.03 7.02 -3.79
C LYS A 96 3.37 5.67 -3.51
N MET A 97 3.12 5.35 -2.25
CA MET A 97 2.38 4.15 -1.84
C MET A 97 0.95 4.19 -2.37
N ASN A 98 0.24 5.30 -2.15
CA ASN A 98 -1.14 5.47 -2.65
C ASN A 98 -1.21 5.38 -4.19
N ASP A 99 -0.28 5.99 -4.90
CA ASP A 99 -0.21 5.92 -6.36
C ASP A 99 0.09 4.49 -6.83
N ALA A 100 0.93 3.75 -6.11
CA ALA A 100 1.24 2.34 -6.41
C ALA A 100 0.01 1.44 -6.22
N VAL A 101 -0.69 1.56 -5.09
CA VAL A 101 -1.92 0.80 -4.79
C VAL A 101 -2.97 1.07 -5.86
N LYS A 102 -3.25 2.35 -6.18
CA LYS A 102 -4.21 2.72 -7.25
C LYS A 102 -3.82 2.13 -8.61
N ALA A 103 -2.53 2.11 -8.93
CA ALA A 103 -2.05 1.52 -10.17
C ALA A 103 -2.22 -0.01 -10.19
N THR A 104 -2.00 -0.68 -9.05
CA THR A 104 -2.26 -2.12 -8.90
C THR A 104 -3.74 -2.43 -9.06
N ASP A 105 -4.62 -1.73 -8.35
CA ASP A 105 -6.08 -1.87 -8.44
C ASP A 105 -6.56 -1.69 -9.88
N GLN A 106 -6.08 -0.65 -10.56
CA GLN A 106 -6.45 -0.39 -11.95
C GLN A 106 -6.08 -1.55 -12.88
N ARG A 107 -4.91 -2.17 -12.70
CA ARG A 107 -4.48 -3.32 -13.50
C ARG A 107 -5.28 -4.57 -13.21
N ILE A 108 -5.63 -4.79 -11.95
CA ILE A 108 -6.53 -5.88 -11.55
C ILE A 108 -7.90 -5.67 -12.23
N ILE A 109 -8.48 -4.47 -12.13
CA ILE A 109 -9.75 -4.12 -12.80
C ILE A 109 -9.65 -4.38 -14.31
N GLU A 110 -8.54 -4.01 -14.94
CA GLU A 110 -8.32 -4.26 -16.37
C GLU A 110 -8.31 -5.75 -16.73
N ALA A 111 -7.73 -6.61 -15.88
CA ALA A 111 -7.79 -8.06 -16.06
C ALA A 111 -9.24 -8.58 -16.03
N TRP A 112 -10.07 -8.02 -15.14
CA TRP A 112 -11.48 -8.42 -14.98
C TRP A 112 -12.40 -7.95 -16.10
N LYS A 113 -12.06 -6.87 -16.82
CA LYS A 113 -12.87 -6.35 -17.95
C LYS A 113 -13.20 -7.42 -18.98
N GLY A 114 -12.26 -8.32 -19.27
CA GLY A 114 -12.45 -9.42 -20.23
C GLY A 114 -13.58 -10.37 -19.81
N HIS A 115 -13.60 -10.75 -18.53
CA HIS A 115 -14.64 -11.60 -17.96
C HIS A 115 -16.00 -10.91 -17.98
N TRP A 116 -16.05 -9.67 -17.48
CA TRP A 116 -17.29 -8.92 -17.41
C TRP A 116 -17.88 -8.65 -18.79
N ALA A 117 -17.04 -8.45 -19.82
CA ALA A 117 -17.50 -8.27 -21.20
C ALA A 117 -18.25 -9.50 -21.75
N ILE A 118 -18.08 -10.67 -21.13
CA ILE A 118 -18.74 -11.93 -21.49
C ILE A 118 -19.97 -12.14 -20.62
N TRP A 119 -19.78 -12.11 -19.31
CA TRP A 119 -20.74 -12.60 -18.31
C TRP A 119 -21.52 -11.50 -17.58
N GLY A 120 -21.10 -10.24 -17.72
CA GLY A 120 -21.56 -9.13 -16.89
C GLY A 120 -20.77 -9.02 -15.57
N PRO A 121 -20.96 -7.92 -14.81
CA PRO A 121 -20.45 -7.78 -13.45
C PRO A 121 -21.19 -8.71 -12.47
N GLY A 122 -20.58 -8.97 -11.31
CA GLY A 122 -21.15 -9.80 -10.24
C GLY A 122 -20.17 -10.83 -9.66
N GLU A 123 -19.06 -11.07 -10.35
CA GLU A 123 -17.88 -11.77 -9.82
C GLU A 123 -16.67 -10.82 -9.94
N GLY A 124 -15.78 -10.84 -8.95
CA GLY A 124 -14.57 -10.01 -8.93
C GLY A 124 -14.68 -8.76 -8.07
N PRO A 125 -13.71 -7.83 -8.21
CA PRO A 125 -13.66 -6.59 -7.42
C PRO A 125 -14.80 -5.65 -7.79
N ASP A 126 -15.19 -4.82 -6.83
CA ASP A 126 -16.19 -3.78 -7.06
C ASP A 126 -15.69 -2.78 -8.10
N ARG A 127 -16.58 -2.50 -9.05
CA ARG A 127 -16.33 -1.54 -10.12
C ARG A 127 -16.60 -0.14 -9.57
N ALA A 128 -15.54 0.65 -9.41
CA ALA A 128 -15.62 2.06 -9.00
C ALA A 128 -16.41 2.95 -9.99
N ASP A 129 -16.97 2.38 -11.06
CA ASP A 129 -17.95 2.97 -11.97
C ASP A 129 -19.20 3.49 -11.25
N GLU A 130 -19.52 3.00 -10.05
CA GLU A 130 -20.47 3.65 -9.13
C GLU A 130 -19.73 4.73 -8.32
N GLU A 131 -19.98 6.00 -8.64
CA GLU A 131 -19.35 7.19 -8.05
C GLU A 131 -19.05 7.09 -6.54
N VAL A 132 -17.81 6.77 -6.18
CA VAL A 132 -17.25 7.09 -4.85
C VAL A 132 -15.84 7.65 -5.00
N TRP A 133 -15.81 8.95 -5.29
CA TRP A 133 -15.03 10.02 -4.64
C TRP A 133 -13.74 9.63 -3.94
N ASP A 134 -12.66 10.34 -4.30
CA ASP A 134 -11.39 10.53 -3.59
C ASP A 134 -11.44 10.22 -2.08
N VAL A 135 -11.38 8.93 -1.72
CA VAL A 135 -11.02 8.54 -0.37
C VAL A 135 -9.50 8.67 -0.34
N GLU A 136 -9.00 9.77 0.23
CA GLU A 136 -7.68 9.75 0.87
C GLU A 136 -7.76 8.64 1.90
N ILE A 137 -7.24 7.47 1.56
CA ILE A 137 -7.06 6.38 2.51
C ILE A 137 -6.02 6.90 3.50
N GLU A 138 -6.47 7.49 4.60
CA GLU A 138 -5.67 7.61 5.81
C GLU A 138 -5.43 6.18 6.29
N ILE A 139 -4.30 5.60 5.87
CA ILE A 139 -3.80 4.36 6.42
C ILE A 139 -3.40 4.67 7.87
N GLU A 140 -4.35 4.53 8.80
CA GLU A 140 -4.08 4.46 10.23
C GLU A 140 -3.30 3.17 10.49
N PHE A 141 -1.97 3.28 10.46
CA PHE A 141 -1.11 2.25 11.02
C PHE A 141 -1.39 2.21 12.53
N PRO A 142 -1.69 1.04 13.12
CA PRO A 142 -1.86 0.96 14.56
C PRO A 142 -0.55 1.40 15.22
N ASP A 143 -0.62 2.48 16.00
CA ASP A 143 0.44 2.84 16.93
C ASP A 143 0.51 1.70 17.95
N GLU A 144 1.49 0.81 17.79
CA GLU A 144 1.83 -0.11 18.87
C GLU A 144 2.23 0.74 20.09
N GLU A 145 1.33 0.82 21.06
CA GLU A 145 1.62 1.25 22.42
C GLU A 145 2.72 0.36 22.99
N ILE A 146 3.97 0.74 22.76
CA ILE A 146 5.10 0.23 23.53
C ILE A 146 4.93 0.78 24.94
N LYS A 147 4.22 0.01 25.78
CA LYS A 147 4.18 0.19 27.23
C LYS A 147 5.58 -0.04 27.78
N ALA A 148 6.37 1.04 27.82
CA ALA A 148 7.59 1.11 28.60
C ALA A 148 7.25 1.12 30.10
N GLU A 149 6.88 -0.04 30.64
CA GLU A 149 6.93 -0.28 32.08
C GLU A 149 8.36 -0.66 32.47
N GLU A 150 9.25 0.33 32.60
CA GLU A 150 10.50 0.14 33.34
C GLU A 150 10.52 1.05 34.57
N LYS A 151 9.89 0.55 35.65
CA LYS A 151 10.12 1.05 37.01
C LYS A 151 11.53 0.67 37.45
N VAL A 152 12.52 1.49 37.13
CA VAL A 152 13.81 1.45 37.84
C VAL A 152 13.64 2.18 39.16
N GLN A 153 13.45 1.42 40.24
CA GLN A 153 13.57 1.91 41.61
C GLN A 153 15.04 2.18 41.92
N ILE A 154 15.40 3.45 42.02
CA ILE A 154 16.70 3.87 42.59
C ILE A 154 16.46 4.16 44.09
N PRO A 155 17.14 3.49 45.03
CA PRO A 155 16.99 3.77 46.45
C PRO A 155 17.70 5.08 46.82
N SER A 156 16.99 5.97 47.52
CA SER A 156 17.51 7.21 48.08
C SER A 156 17.58 7.15 49.61
N GLU A 157 18.78 7.00 50.14
CA GLU A 157 19.22 7.37 51.50
C GLU A 157 20.71 7.73 51.36
N ALA A 158 21.32 8.73 51.99
CA ALA A 158 20.89 9.83 52.83
C ALA A 158 22.08 10.83 52.91
N ALA A 159 21.75 12.06 53.32
CA ALA A 159 22.61 13.00 54.06
C ALA A 159 23.81 13.69 53.36
N GLY A 160 23.84 15.02 53.45
CA GLY A 160 25.10 15.76 53.40
C GLY A 160 24.99 17.21 52.96
N LYS A 161 24.61 18.09 53.89
CA LYS A 161 24.67 19.56 53.77
C LYS A 161 26.09 20.03 53.40
N ALA A 162 26.23 21.05 52.55
CA ALA A 162 26.86 22.33 52.90
C ALA A 162 27.05 23.23 51.66
N ALA A 163 26.60 24.47 51.82
CA ALA A 163 26.87 25.59 50.93
C ALA A 163 28.33 26.05 51.03
N VAL A 164 28.97 26.40 49.92
CA VAL A 164 30.05 27.40 49.89
C VAL A 164 29.96 28.20 48.58
N LYS A 165 29.63 29.49 48.72
CA LYS A 165 29.90 30.54 47.73
C LYS A 165 31.40 30.82 47.72
N ARG A 166 32.03 30.96 46.54
CA ARG A 166 33.18 31.86 46.37
C ARG A 166 33.39 32.24 44.90
N SER A 167 33.22 33.53 44.64
CA SER A 167 33.59 34.24 43.43
C SER A 167 35.09 34.56 43.44
N ILE A 168 35.84 34.27 42.39
CA ILE A 168 37.12 34.93 42.01
C ILE A 168 37.22 34.81 40.47
N LYS A 169 36.94 35.89 39.72
CA LYS A 169 37.85 36.91 39.16
C LYS A 169 38.86 36.41 38.11
N ALA A 170 38.80 37.14 36.99
CA ALA A 170 39.53 37.03 35.73
C ALA A 170 41.07 37.10 35.81
N SER A 171 41.73 36.60 34.74
CA SER A 171 42.88 37.18 33.99
C SER A 171 43.27 36.19 32.89
N ALA A 172 43.22 36.56 31.59
CA ALA A 172 44.36 37.03 30.79
C ALA A 172 45.57 36.06 30.79
N ASP A 173 46.00 35.51 29.65
CA ASP A 173 47.00 36.10 28.74
C ASP A 173 47.52 35.08 27.68
N ARG A 174 48.12 35.64 26.64
CA ARG A 174 48.78 35.16 25.41
C ARG A 174 49.58 33.84 25.44
N SER A 175 49.64 33.15 24.30
CA SER A 175 50.83 33.17 23.39
C SER A 175 50.84 32.11 22.28
N SER A 176 50.85 32.60 21.03
CA SER A 176 51.81 32.30 19.94
C SER A 176 52.64 31.00 19.95
N LYS A 177 52.56 30.22 18.85
CA LYS A 177 53.65 29.71 17.96
C LYS A 177 53.01 28.78 16.91
N LYS A 178 53.04 28.98 15.59
CA LYS A 178 54.11 29.18 14.58
C LYS A 178 54.96 27.92 14.33
N SER A 179 54.69 27.22 13.22
CA SER A 179 55.57 26.41 12.33
C SER A 179 54.64 25.78 11.30
N LYS A 180 54.61 26.12 10.00
CA LYS A 180 55.64 26.18 8.95
C LYS A 180 56.46 24.89 8.85
N LYS A 181 56.05 24.03 7.93
CA LYS A 181 56.94 23.31 7.03
C LYS A 181 56.26 23.14 5.69
#